data_AF-A0A356E7I5-F1
#
_entry.id   AF-A0A356E7I5-F1
#
_cell.length_a   1.000
_cell.length_b   1.000
_cell.length_c   1.000
_cell.angle_alpha   90.00
_cell.angle_beta   90.00
_cell.angle_gamma   90.00
#
_symmetry.space_group_name_H-M   'P 1'
#
loop_
_entity.id
_entity.type
_entity.pdbx_description
1 polymer ?
#
loop_
_entity_poly.entity_id
_entity_poly.type
_entity_poly.pdbx_seq_one_letter_code
_entity_poly.pdbx_strand_id
1 'polypeptide(L)'
;MDISELLDGLNDKQREAVAASLSNYLVLAGAGSGKTRVLTHRIAWLIAVEGVSEGSIMAVTFTNKAAAEMRQRIETTIAQYSPRRLFGMWVGTFHSIAHRLLRAHHNDVGLPQDFQILDSEDQLRLMKRLLKLHNYDEKIYPAKQACWYINNKKDDGLRPHQIDDMNDPQEREWIKLYRIYQDTCDRSGLVDFAEILLRAYELFLKNPVILQRYRQRFEHILVDEFQDTNKIQYAWIKLLAGETGKVMIVGDDDQSIYGWRGAQIENIQRFLGDFANAQTIRLEQNYRSTANILQTANQLISN
;
A
#
# COMPACT_ATOMS: atom_id res chain seq x y z
N MET A 1 25.54 13.45 21.09
CA MET A 1 24.73 12.28 21.47
C MET A 1 25.15 11.15 20.56
N ASP A 2 25.41 9.96 21.10
CA ASP A 2 26.04 8.88 20.34
C ASP A 2 25.02 8.18 19.44
N ILE A 3 25.33 8.06 18.14
CA ILE A 3 24.49 7.41 17.14
C ILE A 3 24.25 5.92 17.49
N SER A 4 25.16 5.33 18.27
CA SER A 4 25.02 3.96 18.77
C SER A 4 23.72 3.73 19.55
N GLU A 5 23.18 4.76 20.19
CA GLU A 5 21.93 4.71 20.97
C GLU A 5 20.70 4.38 20.12
N LEU A 6 20.70 4.68 18.81
CA LEU A 6 19.59 4.32 17.90
C LEU A 6 19.41 2.80 17.76
N LEU A 7 20.48 2.04 18.04
CA LEU A 7 20.46 0.59 17.96
C LEU A 7 20.18 -0.04 19.34
N ASP A 8 20.13 0.75 20.41
CA ASP A 8 19.97 0.22 21.75
C ASP A 8 18.60 -0.43 21.99
N GLY A 9 18.65 -1.57 22.70
CA GLY A 9 17.49 -2.42 22.93
C GLY A 9 16.96 -3.16 21.69
N LEU A 10 17.67 -3.14 20.56
CA LEU A 10 17.44 -4.02 19.41
C LEU A 10 18.33 -5.28 19.50
N ASN A 11 17.81 -6.42 19.06
CA ASN A 11 18.63 -7.63 18.88
C ASN A 11 19.49 -7.56 17.61
N ASP A 12 20.38 -8.53 17.43
CA ASP A 12 21.33 -8.55 16.31
C ASP A 12 20.66 -8.45 14.93
N LYS A 13 19.54 -9.17 14.72
CA LYS A 13 18.80 -9.15 13.44
C LYS A 13 18.02 -7.86 13.21
N GLN A 14 17.49 -7.25 14.27
CA GLN A 14 16.87 -5.94 14.20
C GLN A 14 17.92 -4.85 13.93
N ARG A 15 19.09 -4.93 14.57
CA ARG A 15 20.23 -4.02 14.31
C ARG A 15 20.71 -4.16 12.86
N GLU A 16 20.85 -5.39 12.37
CA GLU A 16 21.18 -5.69 10.97
C GLU A 16 20.18 -5.01 10.02
N ALA A 17 18.87 -5.17 10.25
CA ALA A 17 17.85 -4.54 9.40
C ALA A 17 17.84 -3.01 9.48
N VAL A 18 18.04 -2.43 10.67
CA VAL A 18 18.04 -0.97 10.87
C VAL A 18 19.29 -0.31 10.26
N ALA A 19 20.47 -0.91 10.45
CA ALA A 19 21.75 -0.38 9.98
C ALA A 19 22.17 -0.94 8.61
N ALA A 20 21.28 -1.63 7.91
CA ALA A 20 21.54 -2.18 6.58
C ALA A 20 21.98 -1.08 5.59
N SER A 21 22.77 -1.43 4.59
CA SER A 21 23.18 -0.48 3.56
C SER A 21 21.98 0.01 2.73
N LEU A 22 22.18 1.00 1.85
CA LEU A 22 21.11 1.52 1.01
C LEU A 22 20.80 0.58 -0.17
N SER A 23 20.00 -0.45 0.09
CA SER A 23 19.53 -1.43 -0.90
C SER A 23 18.03 -1.72 -0.73
N ASN A 24 17.51 -2.65 -1.53
CA ASN A 24 16.17 -3.19 -1.37
C ASN A 24 16.17 -4.32 -0.34
N TYR A 25 15.23 -4.29 0.60
CA TYR A 25 15.15 -5.26 1.70
C TYR A 25 13.75 -5.81 1.89
N LEU A 26 13.67 -7.13 2.03
CA LEU A 26 12.52 -7.84 2.60
C LEU A 26 12.86 -8.21 4.04
N VAL A 27 12.16 -7.65 5.01
CA VAL A 27 12.23 -8.08 6.41
C VAL A 27 11.08 -9.04 6.67
N LEU A 28 11.37 -10.34 6.66
CA LEU A 28 10.41 -11.40 6.95
C LEU A 28 10.39 -11.64 8.45
N ALA A 29 9.23 -11.54 9.08
CA ALA A 29 9.20 -11.36 10.52
C ALA A 29 7.89 -11.87 11.13
N GLY A 30 7.99 -12.87 12.01
CA GLY A 30 6.84 -13.48 12.66
C GLY A 30 6.03 -12.53 13.54
N ALA A 31 4.91 -13.02 14.10
CA ALA A 31 4.11 -12.27 15.07
C ALA A 31 4.98 -11.75 16.22
N GLY A 32 4.82 -10.49 16.60
CA GLY A 32 5.48 -9.93 17.80
C GLY A 32 7.01 -9.83 17.74
N SER A 33 7.63 -9.98 16.56
CA SER A 33 9.09 -9.91 16.35
C SER A 33 9.69 -8.50 16.28
N GLY A 34 8.84 -7.48 16.34
CA GLY A 34 9.25 -6.08 16.30
C GLY A 34 9.31 -5.45 14.90
N LYS A 35 8.57 -5.98 13.91
CA LYS A 35 8.39 -5.43 12.55
C LYS A 35 8.33 -3.89 12.50
N THR A 36 7.30 -3.31 13.11
CA THR A 36 7.09 -1.87 13.13
C THR A 36 8.23 -1.14 13.86
N ARG A 37 8.82 -1.74 14.91
CA ARG A 37 9.97 -1.15 15.61
C ARG A 37 11.19 -1.05 14.69
N VAL A 38 11.47 -2.09 13.90
CA VAL A 38 12.55 -2.06 12.89
C VAL A 38 12.29 -0.96 11.88
N LEU A 39 11.07 -0.84 11.33
CA LEU A 39 10.73 0.23 10.39
C LEU A 39 10.94 1.63 10.97
N THR A 40 10.47 1.88 12.19
CA THR A 40 10.59 3.21 12.80
C THR A 40 12.04 3.56 13.13
N HIS A 41 12.83 2.60 13.63
CA HIS A 41 14.26 2.80 13.85
C HIS A 41 15.04 2.94 12.54
N ARG A 42 14.65 2.23 11.47
CA ARG A 42 15.25 2.38 10.15
C ARG A 42 15.06 3.80 9.61
N ILE A 43 13.85 4.36 9.73
CA ILE A 43 13.58 5.74 9.30
C ILE A 43 14.46 6.72 10.09
N ALA A 44 14.56 6.54 11.41
CA ALA A 44 15.45 7.36 12.22
C ALA A 44 16.94 7.20 11.82
N TRP A 45 17.38 5.98 11.50
CA TRP A 45 18.73 5.69 11.01
C TRP A 45 19.03 6.38 9.68
N LEU A 46 18.12 6.29 8.70
CA LEU A 46 18.26 6.96 7.41
C LEU A 46 18.47 8.47 7.58
N ILE A 47 17.72 9.10 8.48
CA ILE A 47 17.81 10.55 8.71
C ILE A 47 19.07 10.91 9.49
N ALA A 48 19.32 10.22 10.61
CA ALA A 48 20.36 10.61 11.56
C ALA A 48 21.77 10.17 11.13
N VAL A 49 21.89 9.04 10.43
CA VAL A 49 23.17 8.40 10.10
C VAL A 49 23.50 8.53 8.62
N GLU A 50 22.56 8.15 7.76
CA GLU A 50 22.75 8.21 6.30
C GLU A 50 22.54 9.64 5.75
N GLY A 51 22.08 10.58 6.59
CA GLY A 51 21.86 11.97 6.20
C GLY A 51 20.74 12.17 5.17
N VAL A 52 19.84 11.20 5.05
CA VAL A 52 18.70 11.22 4.13
C VAL A 52 17.73 12.34 4.51
N SER A 53 17.28 13.10 3.51
CA SER A 53 16.26 14.13 3.73
C SER A 53 14.93 13.50 4.16
N GLU A 54 14.30 14.02 5.20
CA GLU A 54 12.99 13.55 5.65
C GLU A 54 11.94 13.59 4.52
N GLY A 55 12.04 14.58 3.63
CA GLY A 55 11.15 14.75 2.48
C GLY A 55 11.29 13.67 1.41
N SER A 56 12.39 12.89 1.44
CA SER A 56 12.63 11.77 0.52
C SER A 56 12.20 10.41 1.03
N ILE A 57 11.60 10.36 2.22
CA ILE A 57 11.10 9.14 2.83
C ILE A 57 9.57 9.08 2.68
N MET A 58 9.10 7.95 2.13
CA MET A 58 7.70 7.56 2.13
C MET A 58 7.52 6.28 2.94
N ALA A 59 6.69 6.32 3.98
CA ALA A 59 6.31 5.16 4.79
C ALA A 59 4.81 4.86 4.62
N VAL A 60 4.51 3.62 4.25
CA VAL A 60 3.17 3.15 3.91
C VAL A 60 2.77 1.99 4.82
N THR A 61 1.52 1.96 5.24
CA THR A 61 0.93 0.84 6.00
C THR A 61 -0.54 0.64 5.59
N PHE A 62 -1.20 -0.39 6.11
CA PHE A 62 -2.55 -0.74 5.68
C PHE A 62 -3.66 0.07 6.37
N THR A 63 -3.48 0.45 7.65
CA THR A 63 -4.53 1.10 8.44
C THR A 63 -4.17 2.51 8.90
N ASN A 64 -5.18 3.38 9.05
CA ASN A 64 -4.98 4.73 9.57
C ASN A 64 -4.42 4.72 11.00
N LYS A 65 -4.82 3.74 11.82
CA LYS A 65 -4.29 3.56 13.18
C LYS A 65 -2.80 3.22 13.15
N ALA A 66 -2.40 2.27 12.31
CA ALA A 66 -0.99 1.91 12.15
C ALA A 66 -0.16 3.09 11.63
N ALA A 67 -0.71 3.89 10.70
CA ALA A 67 -0.02 5.07 10.18
C ALA A 67 0.19 6.14 11.26
N ALA A 68 -0.83 6.39 12.09
CA ALA A 68 -0.73 7.33 13.21
C ALA A 68 0.27 6.85 14.27
N GLU A 69 0.22 5.56 14.62
CA GLU A 69 1.15 4.95 15.57
C GLU A 69 2.59 4.97 15.05
N MET A 70 2.82 4.60 13.79
CA MET A 70 4.13 4.68 13.14
C MET A 70 4.67 6.10 13.16
N ARG A 71 3.83 7.09 12.82
CA ARG A 71 4.22 8.50 12.88
C ARG A 71 4.63 8.94 14.29
N GLN A 72 3.82 8.63 15.30
CA GLN A 72 4.13 8.97 16.69
C GLN A 72 5.43 8.31 17.17
N ARG A 73 5.66 7.04 16.81
CA ARG A 73 6.90 6.32 17.13
C ARG A 73 8.11 6.99 16.47
N ILE A 74 8.03 7.31 15.19
CA ILE A 74 9.13 7.99 14.48
C ILE A 74 9.43 9.37 15.11
N GLU A 75 8.39 10.15 15.40
CA GLU A 75 8.52 11.46 16.07
C GLU A 75 9.19 11.32 17.44
N THR A 76 8.80 10.29 18.21
CA THR A 76 9.37 10.04 19.55
C THR A 76 10.83 9.59 19.46
N THR A 77 11.14 8.64 18.58
CA THR A 77 12.51 8.17 18.36
C THR A 77 13.39 9.32 17.89
N ILE A 78 12.98 10.11 16.89
CA ILE A 78 13.82 11.18 16.35
C ILE A 78 13.96 12.34 17.34
N ALA A 79 12.92 12.70 18.10
CA ALA A 79 13.00 13.76 19.11
C ALA A 79 14.07 13.49 20.19
N GLN A 80 14.42 12.23 20.43
CA GLN A 80 15.52 11.88 21.33
C GLN A 80 16.89 12.28 20.76
N TYR A 81 17.06 12.28 19.43
CA TYR A 81 18.36 12.46 18.78
C TYR A 81 18.50 13.78 18.00
N SER A 82 17.38 14.40 17.60
CA SER A 82 17.36 15.65 16.84
C SER A 82 16.14 16.49 17.20
N PRO A 83 16.31 17.78 17.57
CA PRO A 83 15.19 18.69 17.87
C PRO A 83 14.43 19.14 16.62
N ARG A 84 14.72 18.57 15.44
CA ARG A 84 14.06 18.91 14.18
C ARG A 84 12.65 18.30 14.16
N ARG A 85 11.68 19.12 13.76
CA ARG A 85 10.34 18.65 13.44
C ARG A 85 10.37 17.96 12.08
N LEU A 86 9.70 16.81 11.97
CA LEU A 86 9.63 15.99 10.76
C LEU A 86 8.76 16.64 9.68
N PHE A 87 9.32 17.66 9.02
CA PHE A 87 8.63 18.41 8.00
C PHE A 87 8.92 17.83 6.62
N GLY A 88 7.93 17.14 6.04
CA GLY A 88 7.95 16.77 4.63
C GLY A 88 7.92 15.27 4.33
N MET A 89 8.15 14.42 5.35
CA MET A 89 7.98 12.96 5.25
C MET A 89 6.52 12.59 5.00
N TRP A 90 6.30 11.58 4.16
CA TRP A 90 4.97 11.04 3.90
C TRP A 90 4.78 9.75 4.68
N VAL A 91 3.92 9.77 5.69
CA VAL A 91 3.51 8.60 6.46
C VAL A 91 2.00 8.46 6.36
N GLY A 92 1.51 7.32 5.89
CA GLY A 92 0.08 7.14 5.66
C GLY A 92 -0.30 5.75 5.18
N THR A 93 -1.57 5.58 4.84
CA THR A 93 -2.02 4.41 4.09
C THR A 93 -1.82 4.61 2.59
N PHE A 94 -1.86 3.51 1.83
CA PHE A 94 -1.89 3.56 0.36
C PHE A 94 -2.95 4.57 -0.15
N HIS A 95 -4.16 4.50 0.39
CA HIS A 95 -5.27 5.36 -0.01
C HIS A 95 -5.06 6.80 0.42
N SER A 96 -4.58 7.06 1.63
CA SER A 96 -4.32 8.43 2.09
C SER A 96 -3.24 9.13 1.23
N ILE A 97 -2.19 8.38 0.86
CA ILE A 97 -1.11 8.89 0.02
C ILE A 97 -1.57 9.08 -1.43
N ALA A 98 -2.25 8.09 -2.01
CA ALA A 98 -2.79 8.20 -3.36
C ALA A 98 -3.84 9.31 -3.46
N HIS A 99 -4.72 9.48 -2.47
CA HIS A 99 -5.66 10.58 -2.42
C HIS A 99 -4.94 11.94 -2.35
N ARG A 100 -3.89 12.07 -1.53
CA ARG A 100 -3.06 13.29 -1.49
C ARG A 100 -2.43 13.60 -2.86
N LEU A 101 -1.96 12.57 -3.56
CA LEU A 101 -1.40 12.70 -4.91
C LEU A 101 -2.48 13.18 -5.91
N LEU A 102 -3.66 12.55 -5.92
CA LEU A 102 -4.77 12.93 -6.79
C LEU A 102 -5.27 14.35 -6.50
N ARG A 103 -5.30 14.80 -5.25
CA ARG A 103 -5.66 16.19 -4.92
C ARG A 103 -4.64 17.20 -5.46
N ALA A 104 -3.35 16.88 -5.38
CA ALA A 104 -2.30 17.74 -5.91
C ALA A 104 -2.27 17.78 -7.45
N HIS A 105 -2.77 16.72 -8.10
CA HIS A 105 -2.71 16.51 -9.55
C HIS A 105 -4.08 16.28 -10.17
N HIS A 106 -5.14 16.88 -9.62
CA HIS A 106 -6.51 16.56 -10.01
C HIS A 106 -6.76 16.83 -11.51
N ASN A 107 -6.19 17.92 -12.04
CA ASN A 107 -6.27 18.24 -13.47
C ASN A 107 -5.58 17.20 -14.36
N ASP A 108 -4.41 16.69 -13.94
CA ASP A 108 -3.62 15.70 -14.70
C ASP A 108 -4.32 14.34 -14.81
N VAL A 109 -5.32 14.09 -13.95
CA VAL A 109 -6.13 12.87 -13.93
C VAL A 109 -7.59 13.11 -14.30
N GLY A 110 -7.90 14.28 -14.88
CA GLY A 110 -9.25 14.63 -15.34
C GLY A 110 -10.29 14.66 -14.23
N LEU A 111 -9.90 15.01 -13.00
CA LEU A 111 -10.80 15.17 -11.85
C LEU A 111 -11.06 16.65 -11.53
N PRO A 112 -12.28 17.00 -11.11
CA PRO A 112 -12.54 18.31 -10.52
C PRO A 112 -11.76 18.44 -9.21
N GLN A 113 -11.38 19.68 -8.84
CA GLN A 113 -10.56 19.94 -7.65
C GLN A 113 -11.18 19.36 -6.37
N ASP A 114 -12.50 19.42 -6.28
CA ASP A 114 -13.36 19.02 -5.17
C ASP A 114 -14.06 17.67 -5.41
N PHE A 115 -13.48 16.78 -6.24
CA PHE A 115 -14.02 15.43 -6.46
C PHE A 115 -14.42 14.74 -5.14
N GLN A 116 -15.51 14.01 -5.15
CA GLN A 116 -16.05 13.39 -3.94
C GLN A 116 -15.65 11.91 -3.85
N ILE A 117 -15.29 11.47 -2.65
CA ILE A 117 -15.02 10.06 -2.40
C ILE A 117 -16.34 9.33 -2.14
N LEU A 118 -16.60 8.26 -2.88
CA LEU A 118 -17.71 7.36 -2.61
C LEU A 118 -17.28 6.32 -1.57
N ASP A 119 -18.04 6.23 -0.48
CA ASP A 119 -17.96 5.07 0.40
C ASP A 119 -18.72 3.86 -0.19
N SER A 120 -18.68 2.73 0.51
CA SER A 120 -19.30 1.49 0.05
C SER A 120 -20.83 1.58 -0.04
N GLU A 121 -21.47 2.38 0.81
CA GLU A 121 -22.93 2.55 0.80
C GLU A 121 -23.35 3.43 -0.37
N ASP A 122 -22.62 4.52 -0.61
CA ASP A 122 -22.80 5.41 -1.76
C ASP A 122 -22.55 4.71 -3.08
N GLN A 123 -21.49 3.92 -3.18
CA GLN A 123 -21.23 3.07 -4.34
C GLN A 123 -22.41 2.12 -4.61
N LEU A 124 -22.93 1.46 -3.57
CA LEU A 124 -24.07 0.55 -3.70
C LEU A 124 -25.35 1.28 -4.11
N ARG A 125 -25.61 2.46 -3.55
CA ARG A 125 -26.77 3.31 -3.91
C ARG A 125 -26.70 3.73 -5.37
N LEU A 126 -25.53 4.19 -5.82
CA LEU A 126 -25.30 4.57 -7.20
C LEU A 126 -25.52 3.37 -8.13
N MET A 127 -24.97 2.21 -7.79
CA MET A 127 -25.10 0.99 -8.58
C MET A 127 -26.56 0.56 -8.74
N LYS A 128 -27.35 0.54 -7.66
CA LYS A 128 -28.79 0.24 -7.72
C LYS A 128 -29.55 1.18 -8.67
N ARG A 129 -29.22 2.47 -8.63
CA ARG A 129 -29.82 3.47 -9.53
C ARG A 129 -29.47 3.18 -10.99
N LEU A 130 -28.22 2.84 -11.27
CA LEU A 130 -27.76 2.51 -12.63
C LEU A 130 -28.41 1.24 -13.17
N LEU A 131 -28.50 0.18 -12.37
CA LEU A 131 -29.18 -1.05 -12.77
C LEU A 131 -30.63 -0.79 -13.16
N LYS A 132 -31.35 -0.03 -12.34
CA LYS A 132 -32.74 0.36 -12.63
C LYS A 132 -32.86 1.22 -13.90
N LEU A 133 -31.98 2.21 -14.07
CA LEU A 133 -31.99 3.11 -15.22
C LEU A 133 -31.74 2.38 -16.55
N HIS A 134 -30.87 1.36 -16.53
CA HIS A 134 -30.49 0.59 -17.70
C HIS A 134 -31.29 -0.72 -17.86
N ASN A 135 -32.37 -0.89 -17.09
CA ASN A 135 -33.28 -2.05 -17.15
C ASN A 135 -32.60 -3.41 -16.91
N TYR A 136 -31.62 -3.47 -16.02
CA TYR A 136 -31.04 -4.73 -15.56
C TYR A 136 -31.95 -5.40 -14.52
N ASP A 137 -32.15 -6.71 -14.63
CA ASP A 137 -32.85 -7.51 -13.62
C ASP A 137 -31.97 -7.70 -12.38
N GLU A 138 -32.41 -7.19 -11.22
CA GLU A 138 -31.69 -7.27 -9.94
C GLU A 138 -31.50 -8.72 -9.46
N LYS A 139 -32.33 -9.67 -9.92
CA LYS A 139 -32.15 -11.10 -9.61
C LYS A 139 -30.97 -11.72 -10.34
N ILE A 140 -30.68 -11.24 -11.55
CA ILE A 140 -29.59 -11.74 -12.40
C ILE A 140 -28.31 -10.96 -12.13
N TYR A 141 -28.43 -9.65 -11.94
CA TYR A 141 -27.31 -8.74 -11.68
C TYR A 141 -27.50 -7.99 -10.34
N PRO A 142 -27.24 -8.65 -9.20
CA PRO A 142 -27.33 -7.99 -7.90
C PRO A 142 -26.33 -6.83 -7.78
N ALA A 143 -26.79 -5.67 -7.29
CA ALA A 143 -25.95 -4.48 -7.15
C ALA A 143 -24.67 -4.71 -6.33
N LYS A 144 -24.74 -5.52 -5.27
CA LYS A 144 -23.58 -5.88 -4.45
C LYS A 144 -22.53 -6.65 -5.26
N GLN A 145 -22.96 -7.56 -6.12
CA GLN A 145 -22.07 -8.34 -6.97
C GLN A 145 -21.43 -7.45 -8.04
N ALA A 146 -22.17 -6.49 -8.60
CA ALA A 146 -21.62 -5.50 -9.51
C ALA A 146 -20.52 -4.65 -8.84
N CYS A 147 -20.75 -4.17 -7.62
CA CYS A 147 -19.73 -3.43 -6.85
C CYS A 147 -18.49 -4.29 -6.59
N TRP A 148 -18.68 -5.55 -6.17
CA TRP A 148 -17.57 -6.48 -5.94
C TRP A 148 -16.76 -6.74 -7.22
N TYR A 149 -17.43 -7.01 -8.34
CA TYR A 149 -16.80 -7.19 -9.64
C TYR A 149 -15.95 -5.97 -10.03
N ILE A 150 -16.52 -4.77 -9.93
CA ILE A 150 -15.83 -3.52 -10.29
C ILE A 150 -14.61 -3.30 -9.39
N ASN A 151 -14.77 -3.44 -8.07
CA ASN A 151 -13.68 -3.21 -7.13
C ASN A 151 -12.53 -4.21 -7.35
N ASN A 152 -12.84 -5.50 -7.58
CA ASN A 152 -11.81 -6.49 -7.89
C ASN A 152 -11.06 -6.18 -9.19
N LYS A 153 -11.77 -5.80 -10.26
CA LYS A 153 -11.10 -5.43 -11.51
C LYS A 153 -10.22 -4.19 -11.31
N LYS A 154 -10.63 -3.22 -10.50
CA LYS A 154 -9.81 -2.06 -10.14
C LYS A 154 -8.59 -2.44 -9.30
N ASP A 155 -8.74 -3.35 -8.34
CA ASP A 155 -7.64 -3.88 -7.52
C ASP A 155 -6.62 -4.68 -8.37
N ASP A 156 -7.07 -5.29 -9.46
CA ASP A 156 -6.22 -5.91 -10.48
C ASP A 156 -5.56 -4.92 -11.46
N GLY A 157 -5.92 -3.63 -11.36
CA GLY A 157 -5.45 -2.56 -12.22
C GLY A 157 -6.14 -2.49 -13.59
N LEU A 158 -7.33 -3.07 -13.73
CA LEU A 158 -8.04 -3.22 -15.00
C LEU A 158 -9.15 -2.18 -15.17
N ARG A 159 -9.12 -1.51 -16.32
CA ARG A 159 -10.21 -0.69 -16.86
C ARG A 159 -11.15 -1.54 -17.71
N PRO A 160 -12.41 -1.12 -17.92
CA PRO A 160 -13.39 -1.90 -18.68
C PRO A 160 -12.92 -2.34 -20.08
N HIS A 161 -12.08 -1.53 -20.74
CA HIS A 161 -11.56 -1.82 -22.09
C HIS A 161 -10.39 -2.82 -22.10
N GLN A 162 -9.84 -3.19 -20.95
CA GLN A 162 -8.71 -4.12 -20.80
C GLN A 162 -9.16 -5.51 -20.37
N ILE A 163 -10.45 -5.69 -20.08
CA ILE A 163 -11.00 -6.97 -19.62
C ILE A 163 -11.38 -7.79 -20.86
N ASP A 164 -10.81 -8.98 -20.97
CA ASP A 164 -11.24 -9.97 -21.96
C ASP A 164 -12.54 -10.61 -21.49
N ASP A 165 -13.55 -10.63 -22.37
CA ASP A 165 -14.84 -11.24 -22.07
C ASP A 165 -14.82 -12.76 -22.17
N MET A 166 -13.73 -13.35 -22.70
CA MET A 166 -13.54 -14.80 -22.85
C MET A 166 -14.69 -15.49 -23.62
N ASN A 167 -15.38 -14.74 -24.48
CA ASN A 167 -16.62 -15.13 -25.16
C ASN A 167 -17.80 -15.49 -24.24
N ASP A 168 -17.79 -15.06 -22.97
CA ASP A 168 -18.88 -15.25 -22.02
C ASP A 168 -19.90 -14.08 -22.10
N PRO A 169 -21.17 -14.32 -22.49
CA PRO A 169 -22.20 -13.30 -22.50
C PRO A 169 -22.42 -12.60 -21.15
N GLN A 170 -22.24 -13.32 -20.04
CA GLN A 170 -22.40 -12.73 -18.71
C GLN A 170 -21.25 -11.78 -18.37
N GLU A 171 -20.01 -12.15 -18.70
CA GLU A 171 -18.84 -11.28 -18.52
C GLU A 171 -18.98 -9.99 -19.35
N ARG A 172 -19.50 -10.07 -20.58
CA ARG A 172 -19.80 -8.88 -21.40
C ARG A 172 -20.72 -7.89 -20.71
N GLU A 173 -21.77 -8.38 -20.04
CA GLU A 173 -22.69 -7.53 -19.31
C GLU A 173 -22.05 -6.93 -18.06
N TRP A 174 -21.19 -7.66 -17.35
CA TRP A 174 -20.40 -7.10 -16.24
C TRP A 174 -19.44 -6.01 -16.69
N ILE A 175 -18.72 -6.20 -17.80
CA ILE A 175 -17.83 -5.20 -18.39
C ILE A 175 -18.61 -3.94 -18.79
N LYS A 176 -19.80 -4.13 -19.38
CA LYS A 176 -20.69 -3.03 -19.76
C LYS A 176 -21.20 -2.25 -18.55
N LEU A 177 -21.61 -2.95 -17.49
CA LEU A 177 -22.00 -2.32 -16.21
C LEU A 177 -20.85 -1.52 -15.59
N TYR A 178 -19.64 -2.08 -15.59
CA TYR A 178 -18.45 -1.37 -15.13
C TYR A 178 -18.22 -0.10 -15.96
N ARG A 179 -18.31 -0.17 -17.30
CA ARG A 179 -18.18 1.01 -18.17
C ARG A 179 -19.21 2.10 -17.84
N ILE A 180 -20.49 1.74 -17.73
CA ILE A 180 -21.57 2.67 -17.38
C ILE A 180 -21.30 3.33 -16.02
N TYR A 181 -20.90 2.54 -15.03
CA TYR A 181 -20.55 3.02 -13.71
C TYR A 181 -19.38 4.01 -13.75
N GLN A 182 -18.29 3.66 -14.44
CA GLN A 182 -17.11 4.51 -14.55
C GLN A 182 -17.43 5.83 -15.25
N ASP A 183 -18.14 5.80 -16.38
CA ASP A 183 -18.57 6.99 -17.11
C ASP A 183 -19.45 7.91 -16.25
N THR A 184 -20.32 7.32 -15.42
CA THR A 184 -21.17 8.07 -14.50
C THR A 184 -20.36 8.74 -13.41
N CYS A 185 -19.41 8.02 -12.81
CA CYS A 185 -18.53 8.54 -11.78
C CYS A 185 -17.67 9.69 -12.32
N ASP A 186 -17.08 9.52 -13.50
CA ASP A 186 -16.21 10.51 -14.13
C ASP A 186 -16.95 11.82 -14.43
N ARG A 187 -18.14 11.73 -15.03
CA ARG A 187 -18.99 12.91 -15.31
C ARG A 187 -19.45 13.62 -14.05
N SER A 188 -19.57 12.90 -12.94
CA SER A 188 -20.08 13.44 -11.68
C SER A 188 -18.97 13.84 -10.70
N GLY A 189 -17.69 13.68 -11.08
CA GLY A 189 -16.56 13.94 -10.19
C GLY A 189 -16.51 13.00 -8.98
N LEU A 190 -16.94 11.75 -9.13
CA LEU A 190 -17.01 10.76 -8.05
C LEU A 190 -15.85 9.76 -8.16
N VAL A 191 -15.25 9.42 -7.02
CA VAL A 191 -14.09 8.53 -6.94
C VAL A 191 -14.34 7.51 -5.82
N ASP A 192 -14.55 6.25 -6.17
CA ASP A 192 -14.63 5.19 -5.16
C ASP A 192 -13.25 4.82 -4.59
N PHE A 193 -13.23 4.01 -3.53
CA PHE A 193 -12.01 3.69 -2.82
C PHE A 193 -10.96 2.98 -3.69
N ALA A 194 -11.37 2.05 -4.56
CA ALA A 194 -10.46 1.35 -5.47
C ALA A 194 -9.96 2.29 -6.60
N GLU A 195 -10.80 3.24 -7.03
CA GLU A 195 -10.43 4.27 -8.01
C GLU A 195 -9.27 5.15 -7.53
N ILE A 196 -9.17 5.43 -6.22
CA ILE A 196 -8.07 6.22 -5.65
C ILE A 196 -6.72 5.62 -6.04
N LEU A 197 -6.58 4.30 -5.92
CA LEU A 197 -5.33 3.61 -6.22
C LEU A 197 -5.09 3.48 -7.71
N LEU A 198 -6.09 3.02 -8.46
CA LEU A 198 -5.94 2.82 -9.90
C LEU A 198 -5.65 4.14 -10.63
N ARG A 199 -6.34 5.22 -10.27
CA ARG A 199 -6.11 6.52 -10.89
C ARG A 199 -4.75 7.12 -10.49
N ALA A 200 -4.28 6.90 -9.25
CA ALA A 200 -2.94 7.31 -8.83
C ALA A 200 -1.83 6.54 -9.55
N TYR A 201 -2.06 5.27 -9.85
CA TYR A 201 -1.19 4.47 -10.70
C TYR A 201 -1.19 4.94 -12.15
N GLU A 202 -2.36 5.20 -12.72
CA GLU A 202 -2.48 5.73 -14.08
C GLU A 202 -1.86 7.12 -14.23
N LEU A 203 -1.91 7.97 -13.20
CA LEU A 203 -1.23 9.27 -13.18
C LEU A 203 0.26 9.09 -13.51
N PHE A 204 0.94 8.17 -12.82
CA PHE A 204 2.35 7.90 -13.05
C PHE A 204 2.61 7.22 -14.39
N LEU A 205 1.77 6.28 -14.82
CA LEU A 205 1.91 5.64 -16.13
C LEU A 205 1.77 6.63 -17.29
N LYS A 206 0.79 7.54 -17.21
CA LYS A 206 0.45 8.47 -18.29
C LYS A 206 1.28 9.75 -18.26
N ASN A 207 1.91 10.08 -17.12
CA ASN A 207 2.69 11.31 -16.96
C ASN A 207 4.12 11.02 -16.43
N PRO A 208 5.07 10.65 -17.30
CA PRO A 208 6.44 10.33 -16.91
C PRO A 208 7.17 11.47 -16.18
N VAL A 209 6.85 12.72 -16.51
CA VAL A 209 7.44 13.90 -15.84
C VAL A 209 7.02 13.97 -14.38
N ILE A 210 5.74 13.71 -14.08
CA ILE A 210 5.22 13.67 -12.71
C ILE A 210 5.86 12.50 -11.97
N LEU A 211 5.88 11.30 -12.57
CA LEU A 211 6.54 10.14 -11.99
C LEU A 211 8.01 10.43 -11.66
N GLN A 212 8.77 11.05 -12.57
CA GLN A 212 10.18 11.35 -12.34
C GLN A 212 10.40 12.31 -11.17
N ARG A 213 9.53 13.32 -11.02
CA ARG A 213 9.55 14.22 -9.85
C ARG A 213 9.33 13.47 -8.55
N TYR A 214 8.42 12.50 -8.54
CA TYR A 214 8.15 11.69 -7.35
C TYR A 214 9.20 10.62 -7.09
N ARG A 215 9.88 10.09 -8.11
CA ARG A 215 11.08 9.24 -7.97
C ARG A 215 12.25 9.97 -7.36
N GLN A 216 12.53 11.19 -7.84
CA GLN A 216 13.56 12.07 -7.28
C GLN A 216 13.23 12.51 -5.86
N ARG A 217 11.94 12.65 -5.56
CA ARG A 217 11.51 12.91 -4.19
C ARG A 217 11.69 11.67 -3.35
N PHE A 218 10.98 10.58 -3.62
CA PHE A 218 10.90 9.40 -2.76
C PHE A 218 11.98 8.39 -3.07
N GLU A 219 13.21 8.72 -2.67
CA GLU A 219 14.37 7.83 -2.79
C GLU A 219 14.28 6.62 -1.85
N HIS A 220 13.57 6.75 -0.73
CA HIS A 220 13.38 5.69 0.25
C HIS A 220 11.89 5.40 0.48
N ILE A 221 11.49 4.16 0.21
CA ILE A 221 10.11 3.70 0.37
C ILE A 221 10.08 2.57 1.38
N LEU A 222 9.27 2.73 2.42
CA LEU A 222 9.11 1.73 3.46
C LEU A 222 7.65 1.28 3.51
N VAL A 223 7.41 -0.03 3.53
CA VAL A 223 6.05 -0.59 3.54
C VAL A 223 5.91 -1.60 4.66
N ASP A 224 4.98 -1.36 5.58
CA ASP A 224 4.57 -2.29 6.63
C ASP A 224 3.39 -3.16 6.18
N GLU A 225 3.23 -4.33 6.80
CA GLU A 225 2.17 -5.31 6.49
C GLU A 225 2.09 -5.67 5.00
N PHE A 226 3.24 -5.93 4.37
CA PHE A 226 3.32 -6.12 2.92
C PHE A 226 2.56 -7.35 2.39
N GLN A 227 2.34 -8.36 3.24
CA GLN A 227 1.54 -9.54 2.90
C GLN A 227 0.07 -9.22 2.54
N ASP A 228 -0.41 -8.05 2.95
CA ASP A 228 -1.79 -7.60 2.72
C ASP A 228 -1.93 -6.76 1.44
N THR A 229 -0.85 -6.61 0.67
CA THR A 229 -0.86 -5.83 -0.56
C THR A 229 -1.58 -6.55 -1.69
N ASN A 230 -2.44 -5.83 -2.40
CA ASN A 230 -3.04 -6.30 -3.65
C ASN A 230 -2.19 -5.93 -4.87
N LYS A 231 -2.62 -6.36 -6.06
CA LYS A 231 -1.85 -6.20 -7.31
C LYS A 231 -1.60 -4.73 -7.66
N ILE A 232 -2.60 -3.86 -7.55
CA ILE A 232 -2.44 -2.43 -7.87
C ILE A 232 -1.53 -1.71 -6.88
N GLN A 233 -1.59 -2.04 -5.58
CA GLN A 233 -0.69 -1.48 -4.57
C GLN A 233 0.77 -1.86 -4.84
N TYR A 234 1.01 -3.15 -5.14
CA TYR A 234 2.32 -3.64 -5.52
C TYR A 234 2.85 -2.93 -6.77
N ALA A 235 2.04 -2.89 -7.84
CA ALA A 235 2.40 -2.25 -9.10
C ALA A 235 2.72 -0.76 -8.91
N TRP A 236 1.98 -0.07 -8.04
CA TRP A 236 2.20 1.33 -7.72
C TRP A 236 3.54 1.58 -7.02
N ILE A 237 3.90 0.75 -6.02
CA ILE A 237 5.20 0.84 -5.34
C ILE A 237 6.35 0.53 -6.32
N LYS A 238 6.22 -0.53 -7.12
CA LYS A 238 7.23 -0.90 -8.13
C LYS A 238 7.44 0.22 -9.15
N LEU A 239 6.36 0.82 -9.65
CA LEU A 239 6.43 1.93 -10.58
C LEU A 239 7.11 3.15 -9.95
N LEU A 240 6.73 3.51 -8.72
CA LEU A 240 7.30 4.65 -8.02
C LEU A 240 8.77 4.44 -7.67
N ALA A 241 9.18 3.26 -7.21
CA ALA A 241 10.57 2.97 -6.89
C ALA A 241 11.48 3.01 -8.12
N GLY A 242 11.00 2.45 -9.24
CA GLY A 242 11.83 2.31 -10.45
C GLY A 242 13.13 1.56 -10.16
N GLU A 243 14.22 1.99 -10.79
CA GLU A 243 15.54 1.37 -10.62
C GLU A 243 16.38 2.05 -9.52
N THR A 244 16.02 3.28 -9.15
CA THR A 244 16.84 4.12 -8.26
C THR A 244 16.37 4.06 -6.81
N GLY A 245 15.07 3.95 -6.58
CA GLY A 245 14.48 3.92 -5.24
C GLY A 245 14.95 2.72 -4.43
N LYS A 246 15.11 2.92 -3.12
CA LYS A 246 15.43 1.88 -2.14
C LYS A 246 14.19 1.53 -1.36
N VAL A 247 13.72 0.30 -1.51
CA VAL A 247 12.49 -0.18 -0.90
C VAL A 247 12.79 -1.14 0.23
N MET A 248 12.26 -0.87 1.41
CA MET A 248 12.21 -1.82 2.52
C MET A 248 10.77 -2.23 2.77
N ILE A 249 10.46 -3.50 2.53
CA ILE A 249 9.16 -4.08 2.87
C ILE A 249 9.30 -4.93 4.13
N VAL A 250 8.29 -4.90 4.98
CA VAL A 250 8.19 -5.74 6.16
C VAL A 250 6.87 -6.48 6.12
N GLY A 251 6.91 -7.78 6.38
CA GLY A 251 5.72 -8.61 6.31
C GLY A 251 5.91 -9.99 6.93
N ASP A 252 4.79 -10.70 6.98
CA ASP A 252 4.67 -12.02 7.58
C ASP A 252 3.63 -12.80 6.76
N ASP A 253 4.09 -13.80 6.02
CA ASP A 253 3.25 -14.64 5.15
C ASP A 253 2.15 -15.36 5.96
N ASP A 254 2.48 -15.81 7.18
CA ASP A 254 1.53 -16.46 8.09
C ASP A 254 0.41 -15.51 8.60
N GLN A 255 0.50 -14.20 8.32
CA GLN A 255 -0.49 -13.19 8.73
C GLN A 255 -1.28 -12.58 7.57
N SER A 256 -1.20 -13.15 6.36
CA SER A 256 -2.01 -12.67 5.23
C SER A 256 -3.50 -13.04 5.44
N ILE A 257 -4.33 -12.04 5.78
CA ILE A 257 -5.77 -12.24 6.09
C ILE A 257 -6.72 -11.45 5.19
N TYR A 258 -6.19 -10.63 4.27
CA TYR A 258 -6.98 -9.82 3.36
C TYR A 258 -7.13 -10.43 1.95
N GLY A 259 -6.99 -11.75 1.80
CA GLY A 259 -7.16 -12.44 0.51
C GLY A 259 -8.51 -12.17 -0.16
N TRP A 260 -9.58 -12.01 0.61
CA TRP A 260 -10.92 -11.64 0.12
C TRP A 260 -11.01 -10.21 -0.47
N ARG A 261 -9.97 -9.39 -0.28
CA ARG A 261 -9.78 -8.06 -0.89
C ARG A 261 -8.66 -8.06 -1.95
N GLY A 262 -8.28 -9.24 -2.44
CA GLY A 262 -7.27 -9.39 -3.48
C GLY A 262 -5.82 -9.27 -3.01
N ALA A 263 -5.55 -9.37 -1.70
CA ALA A 263 -4.17 -9.48 -1.21
C ALA A 263 -3.50 -10.73 -1.81
N GLN A 264 -2.27 -10.59 -2.31
CA GLN A 264 -1.52 -11.65 -2.96
C GLN A 264 -0.22 -11.90 -2.21
N ILE A 265 -0.13 -13.04 -1.53
CA ILE A 265 1.06 -13.44 -0.78
C ILE A 265 2.29 -13.58 -1.71
N GLU A 266 2.04 -13.88 -2.98
CA GLU A 266 3.02 -13.96 -4.06
C GLU A 266 3.75 -12.62 -4.25
N ASN A 267 3.18 -11.48 -3.81
CA ASN A 267 3.86 -10.19 -3.88
C ASN A 267 5.16 -10.17 -3.07
N ILE A 268 5.23 -10.89 -1.93
CA ILE A 268 6.46 -11.03 -1.14
C ILE A 268 7.54 -11.73 -1.98
N GLN A 269 7.19 -12.80 -2.67
CA GLN A 269 8.12 -13.54 -3.52
C GLN A 269 8.50 -12.73 -4.76
N ARG A 270 7.54 -12.07 -5.40
CA ARG A 270 7.76 -11.18 -6.56
C ARG A 270 8.73 -10.07 -6.23
N PHE A 271 8.67 -9.49 -5.02
CA PHE A 271 9.59 -8.45 -4.59
C PHE A 271 11.06 -8.85 -4.77
N LEU A 272 11.42 -10.09 -4.42
CA LEU A 272 12.80 -10.58 -4.55
C LEU A 272 13.26 -10.72 -6.02
N GLY A 273 12.32 -10.97 -6.94
CA GLY A 273 12.62 -11.05 -8.37
C GLY A 273 12.57 -9.70 -9.10
N ASP A 274 11.72 -8.79 -8.64
CA ASP A 274 11.42 -7.53 -9.32
C ASP A 274 12.33 -6.37 -8.88
N PHE A 275 12.87 -6.41 -7.66
CA PHE A 275 13.74 -5.36 -7.13
C PHE A 275 15.19 -5.80 -7.15
N ALA A 276 16.03 -5.05 -7.88
CA ALA A 276 17.44 -5.38 -8.04
C ALA A 276 18.16 -5.44 -6.68
N ASN A 277 18.99 -6.48 -6.50
CA ASN A 277 19.77 -6.73 -5.27
C ASN A 277 18.92 -6.77 -3.99
N ALA A 278 17.66 -7.21 -4.08
CA ALA A 278 16.81 -7.40 -2.92
C ALA A 278 17.39 -8.47 -1.98
N GLN A 279 17.50 -8.13 -0.69
CA GLN A 279 18.03 -9.01 0.35
C GLN A 279 16.96 -9.32 1.38
N THR A 280 16.99 -10.54 1.93
CA THR A 280 16.05 -10.96 2.97
C THR A 280 16.71 -10.96 4.34
N ILE A 281 16.09 -10.32 5.32
CA ILE A 281 16.48 -10.37 6.73
C ILE A 281 15.33 -11.00 7.52
N ARG A 282 15.63 -12.01 8.34
CA ARG A 282 14.62 -12.74 9.12
C ARG A 282 14.63 -12.30 10.59
N LEU A 283 13.46 -11.98 11.14
CA LEU A 283 13.27 -11.70 12.56
C LEU A 283 12.52 -12.87 13.22
N GLU A 284 13.23 -13.69 13.99
CA GLU A 284 12.69 -14.95 14.55
C GLU A 284 12.31 -14.83 16.03
N GLN A 285 12.87 -13.85 16.75
CA GLN A 285 12.63 -13.69 18.18
C GLN A 285 11.34 -12.90 18.47
N ASN A 286 10.43 -13.50 19.23
CA ASN A 286 9.18 -12.87 19.68
C ASN A 286 9.39 -12.11 21.01
N TYR A 287 8.83 -10.90 21.11
CA TYR A 287 8.90 -10.03 22.30
C TYR A 287 7.55 -9.74 22.95
N ARG A 288 6.45 -10.26 22.39
CA ARG A 288 5.07 -9.90 22.76
C ARG A 288 4.41 -10.95 23.63
N SER A 289 4.69 -12.22 23.36
CA SER A 289 3.94 -13.37 23.89
C SER A 289 4.84 -14.26 24.73
N THR A 290 4.25 -14.94 25.71
CA THR A 290 4.96 -15.97 26.49
C THR A 290 5.25 -17.20 25.64
N ALA A 291 6.22 -18.01 26.05
CA ALA A 291 6.61 -19.23 25.33
C ALA A 291 5.43 -20.18 25.08
N ASN A 292 4.54 -20.34 26.07
CA ASN A 292 3.36 -21.20 25.94
C ASN A 292 2.42 -20.72 24.81
N ILE A 293 2.14 -19.41 24.74
CA ILE A 293 1.28 -18.84 23.68
C ILE A 293 1.95 -19.01 22.32
N LEU A 294 3.26 -18.75 22.23
CA LEU A 294 4.01 -18.87 20.99
C LEU A 294 4.05 -20.32 20.48
N GLN A 295 4.25 -21.28 21.38
CA GLN A 295 4.26 -22.70 21.01
C GLN A 295 2.90 -23.14 20.46
N THR A 296 1.79 -22.74 21.09
CA THR A 296 0.45 -23.03 20.58
C THR A 296 0.22 -22.40 19.21
N ALA A 297 0.63 -21.15 19.02
CA ALA A 297 0.52 -20.47 17.72
C ALA A 297 1.32 -21.18 16.63
N ASN A 298 2.56 -21.59 16.93
CA ASN A 298 3.44 -22.31 16.00
C ASN A 298 2.90 -23.71 15.65
N GLN A 299 2.26 -24.40 16.60
CA GLN A 299 1.59 -25.67 16.32
C GLN A 299 0.35 -25.50 15.45
N LEU A 300 -0.41 -24.41 15.65
CA LEU A 300 -1.58 -24.13 14.84
C LEU A 300 -1.20 -23.87 13.37
N ILE A 301 -0.16 -23.06 13.12
CA ILE A 301 0.26 -22.68 11.76
C ILE A 301 0.91 -23.84 11.00
N SER A 302 1.44 -24.85 11.70
CA SER A 302 2.06 -26.02 11.06
C SER A 302 1.08 -27.07 10.51
N ASN A 303 -0.23 -26.90 10.77
CA ASN A 303 -1.28 -27.81 10.26
C ASN A 303 -1.69 -27.45 8.83
#